data_AF-A0A7J6DTA0-F1
#
_entry.id   AF-A0A7J6DTA0-F1
#
_cell.length_a   1.000
_cell.length_b   1.000
_cell.length_c   1.000
_cell.angle_alpha   90.00
_cell.angle_beta   90.00
_cell.angle_gamma   90.00
#
_symmetry.space_group_name_H-M   'P 1'
#
loop_
_entity.id
_entity.type
_entity.pdbx_description
1 polymer ?
#
loop_
_entity_poly.entity_id
_entity_poly.type
_entity_poly.pdbx_seq_one_letter_code
_entity_poly.pdbx_strand_id
1 'polypeptide(L)'
;MMGICSLMFIVCFFNSFSFLVTSSTVVDSIRPSNFMRENTTLVSKEGNFELGFFSPGNSKNRYLGIWYKNIPVQTFIWVANRCKPINDSSGSLTINDKGELVLLGQNQSVMWSTNSLKPAQQPLVQLLDNGNLVLRDEKDENTENYLWESFDYPTDTTVPGMKLGWDLRRNLTRRLAAWKSFDDPCNGDFTYGIELNQQQHTYPEPMILKGSSKFYRTGPWNGISFSGSPDLRPNPLFDYAFVYNDDEVYYIYYLKDKSVISRIVMNQTTSVRQRMVWIQAERIWKPYNSVPRDQCDNYGFCGPNSECVITNNPVCQCLKGFKPKDEENWKAMYWSEGCVRDSPPNNCHEKAKDGFLRFSGLKVPDTQYTWVNKSVNLRECRANCLSNCSCTAYTNSDIKQGIGCVLWFGDLFDIRQFSSGGQDLFIRVSASEIEKARVGRKVKKAVLVLAIIVALVGGLILVGFYIRRRHNLFEGNLFIQ
;
A
#
# COMPACT_ATOMS: atom_id res chain seq x y z
N MET A 1 60.55 58.16 -29.77
CA MET A 1 59.37 57.40 -30.23
C MET A 1 59.46 56.00 -29.66
N MET A 2 58.59 55.71 -28.69
CA MET A 2 58.61 54.53 -27.84
C MET A 2 57.94 53.33 -28.52
N GLY A 3 58.68 52.22 -28.59
CA GLY A 3 58.20 50.90 -28.16
C GLY A 3 57.09 50.22 -28.95
N ILE A 4 57.38 49.75 -30.17
CA ILE A 4 56.66 48.65 -30.82
C ILE A 4 57.17 47.35 -30.19
N CYS A 5 56.62 46.95 -29.04
CA CYS A 5 56.97 45.67 -28.40
C CYS A 5 55.92 45.30 -27.33
N SER A 6 54.69 44.94 -27.73
CA SER A 6 53.67 44.39 -26.80
C SER A 6 52.49 43.67 -27.48
N LEU A 7 52.71 42.96 -28.60
CA LEU A 7 51.61 42.18 -29.24
C LEU A 7 52.02 40.76 -29.67
N MET A 8 52.93 40.13 -28.93
CA MET A 8 53.33 38.72 -29.16
C MET A 8 53.37 37.86 -27.87
N PHE A 9 52.57 38.18 -26.85
CA PHE A 9 52.55 37.42 -25.59
C PHE A 9 51.15 37.01 -25.08
N ILE A 10 50.13 36.97 -25.95
CA ILE A 10 48.78 36.46 -25.60
C ILE A 10 48.32 35.41 -26.61
N VAL A 11 49.19 34.44 -26.95
CA VAL A 11 48.83 33.28 -27.80
C VAL A 11 49.24 31.93 -27.18
N CYS A 12 49.81 31.89 -25.96
CA CYS A 12 50.38 30.67 -25.41
C CYS A 12 49.80 30.17 -24.07
N PHE A 13 48.54 30.48 -23.73
CA PHE A 13 47.86 29.89 -22.56
C PHE A 13 46.46 29.30 -22.86
N PHE A 14 46.21 28.86 -24.11
CA PHE A 14 45.00 28.12 -24.49
C PHE A 14 45.31 26.72 -25.08
N ASN A 15 46.38 26.09 -24.60
CA ASN A 15 46.64 24.65 -24.67
C ASN A 15 47.06 24.28 -23.25
N SER A 16 46.35 23.50 -22.43
CA SER A 16 45.68 22.25 -22.72
C SER A 16 44.76 21.94 -21.53
N PHE A 17 43.45 22.11 -21.73
CA PHE A 17 42.45 21.42 -20.91
C PHE A 17 41.46 20.75 -21.86
N SER A 18 42.00 19.85 -22.69
CA SER A 18 41.21 18.76 -23.24
C SER A 18 40.76 17.94 -22.04
N PHE A 19 39.59 18.28 -21.49
CA PHE A 19 38.82 17.33 -20.72
C PHE A 19 38.73 16.08 -21.60
N LEU A 20 39.42 15.03 -21.19
CA LEU A 20 39.10 13.68 -21.62
C LEU A 20 37.67 13.45 -21.14
N VAL A 21 36.69 13.83 -21.95
CA VAL A 21 35.37 13.24 -21.88
C VAL A 21 35.61 11.81 -22.36
N THR A 22 35.97 10.94 -21.42
CA THR A 22 35.77 9.53 -21.59
C THR A 22 34.27 9.37 -21.80
N SER A 23 33.85 9.27 -23.06
CA SER A 23 32.53 8.73 -23.38
C SER A 23 32.55 7.29 -22.87
N SER A 24 32.19 7.09 -21.60
CA SER A 24 31.84 5.77 -21.12
C SER A 24 30.64 5.36 -21.95
N THR A 25 30.83 4.43 -22.88
CA THR A 25 29.70 3.76 -23.53
C THR A 25 28.81 3.24 -22.42
N VAL A 26 27.59 3.77 -22.33
CA VAL A 26 26.58 3.30 -21.40
C VAL A 26 26.23 1.89 -21.84
N VAL A 27 26.70 0.89 -21.08
CA VAL A 27 26.39 -0.51 -21.34
C VAL A 27 25.13 -0.83 -20.55
N ASP A 28 24.02 -1.02 -21.26
CA ASP A 28 22.73 -1.38 -20.68
C ASP A 28 22.43 -2.88 -20.77
N SER A 29 23.30 -3.64 -21.45
CA SER A 29 23.06 -5.04 -21.78
C SER A 29 24.29 -5.96 -21.70
N ILE A 30 24.05 -7.24 -21.42
CA ILE A 30 25.04 -8.33 -21.40
C ILE A 30 24.60 -9.38 -22.42
N ARG A 31 25.55 -9.78 -23.28
CA ARG A 31 25.41 -10.86 -24.26
C ARG A 31 26.24 -12.08 -23.85
N PRO A 32 26.04 -13.27 -24.46
CA PRO A 32 26.94 -14.39 -24.29
C PRO A 32 28.39 -13.98 -24.50
N SER A 33 29.29 -14.59 -23.73
CA SER A 33 30.73 -14.28 -23.71
C SER A 33 31.12 -12.93 -23.08
N ASN A 34 30.16 -12.04 -22.78
CA ASN A 34 30.40 -10.86 -21.96
C ASN A 34 30.09 -11.16 -20.49
N PHE A 35 30.86 -10.54 -19.60
CA PHE A 35 30.65 -10.63 -18.16
C PHE A 35 30.84 -9.28 -17.49
N MET A 36 30.16 -9.07 -16.37
CA MET A 36 30.31 -7.90 -15.51
C MET A 36 31.01 -8.31 -14.22
N ARG A 37 32.06 -7.58 -13.83
CA ARG A 37 32.83 -7.77 -12.58
C ARG A 37 32.60 -6.61 -11.61
N GLU A 38 33.21 -6.70 -10.43
CA GLU A 38 33.15 -5.71 -9.34
C GLU A 38 33.29 -4.24 -9.75
N ASN A 39 34.20 -3.89 -10.67
CA ASN A 39 34.46 -2.50 -11.08
C ASN A 39 33.69 -2.06 -12.33
N THR A 40 32.68 -2.83 -12.74
CA THR A 40 31.87 -2.55 -13.93
C THR A 40 30.40 -2.55 -13.55
N THR A 41 29.63 -1.66 -14.17
CA THR A 41 28.19 -1.55 -13.92
C THR A 41 27.42 -1.60 -15.23
N LEU A 42 26.16 -2.03 -15.12
CA LEU A 42 25.16 -1.93 -16.18
C LEU A 42 24.30 -0.71 -15.87
N VAL A 43 24.08 0.15 -16.84
CA VAL A 43 23.34 1.41 -16.64
C VAL A 43 22.18 1.45 -17.62
N SER A 44 20.98 1.74 -17.13
CA SER A 44 19.81 1.86 -17.99
C SER A 44 20.03 2.94 -19.05
N LYS A 45 19.37 2.84 -20.20
CA LYS A 45 19.62 3.69 -21.37
C LYS A 45 19.54 5.20 -21.07
N GLU A 46 18.58 5.63 -20.26
CA GLU A 46 18.40 7.02 -19.81
C GLU A 46 19.25 7.37 -18.57
N GLY A 47 19.98 6.42 -18.01
CA GLY A 47 20.81 6.61 -16.82
C GLY A 47 20.00 6.73 -15.53
N ASN A 48 18.76 6.26 -15.49
CA ASN A 48 17.91 6.30 -14.30
C ASN A 48 18.34 5.26 -13.24
N PHE A 49 18.72 4.07 -13.70
CA PHE A 49 19.08 2.94 -12.85
C PHE A 49 20.45 2.40 -13.17
N GLU A 50 21.08 1.81 -12.16
CA GLU A 50 22.38 1.17 -12.27
C GLU A 50 22.36 -0.17 -11.53
N LEU A 51 22.91 -1.20 -12.16
CA LEU A 51 23.15 -2.53 -11.60
C LEU A 51 24.65 -2.70 -11.41
N GLY A 52 25.04 -3.20 -10.24
CA GLY A 52 26.42 -3.54 -9.96
C GLY A 52 26.62 -4.19 -8.61
N PHE A 53 27.90 -4.39 -8.27
CA PHE A 53 28.30 -4.98 -6.99
C PHE A 53 28.40 -3.93 -5.90
N PHE A 54 27.97 -4.27 -4.68
CA PHE A 54 27.99 -3.37 -3.54
C PHE A 54 28.15 -4.11 -2.20
N SER A 55 28.46 -3.34 -1.16
CA SER A 55 28.43 -3.76 0.24
C SER A 55 27.52 -2.81 1.02
N PRO A 56 26.43 -3.29 1.65
CA PRO A 56 25.54 -2.44 2.44
C PRO A 56 26.18 -2.06 3.78
N GLY A 57 26.12 -0.77 4.10
CA GLY A 57 26.59 -0.20 5.37
C GLY A 57 28.00 -0.65 5.75
N ASN A 58 28.11 -1.37 6.88
CA ASN A 58 29.39 -1.87 7.40
C ASN A 58 29.68 -3.33 7.03
N SER A 59 28.84 -3.94 6.19
CA SER A 59 29.01 -5.32 5.76
C SER A 59 30.28 -5.49 4.92
N LYS A 60 31.03 -6.58 5.15
CA LYS A 60 32.12 -7.00 4.25
C LYS A 60 31.64 -7.89 3.11
N ASN A 61 30.40 -8.34 3.18
CA ASN A 61 29.80 -9.17 2.14
C ASN A 61 29.54 -8.35 0.88
N ARG A 62 29.64 -9.01 -0.27
CA ARG A 62 29.35 -8.46 -1.59
C ARG A 62 28.04 -9.01 -2.13
N TYR A 63 27.25 -8.11 -2.69
CA TYR A 63 25.96 -8.38 -3.29
C TYR A 63 25.86 -7.73 -4.66
N LEU A 64 25.05 -8.31 -5.53
CA LEU A 64 24.63 -7.71 -6.78
C LEU A 64 23.26 -7.05 -6.58
N GLY A 65 23.13 -5.78 -6.94
CA GLY A 65 21.86 -5.06 -6.78
C GLY A 65 21.66 -3.91 -7.76
N ILE A 66 20.43 -3.39 -7.79
CA ILE A 66 19.99 -2.28 -8.63
C ILE A 66 19.67 -1.10 -7.73
N TRP A 67 20.14 0.10 -8.09
CA TRP A 67 19.85 1.36 -7.39
C TRP A 67 19.53 2.49 -8.35
N TYR A 68 18.97 3.57 -7.82
CA TYR A 68 18.83 4.83 -8.56
C TYR A 68 20.19 5.47 -8.78
N LYS A 69 20.60 5.64 -10.05
CA LYS A 69 21.89 6.24 -10.40
C LYS A 69 21.92 7.75 -10.14
N ASN A 70 20.79 8.42 -10.39
CA ASN A 70 20.67 9.88 -10.30
C ASN A 70 20.43 10.39 -8.86
N ILE A 71 20.45 9.51 -7.86
CA ILE A 71 20.28 9.86 -6.44
C ILE A 71 21.63 9.71 -5.73
N PRO A 72 22.15 10.76 -5.07
CA PRO A 72 23.48 10.72 -4.44
C PRO A 72 23.54 9.79 -3.23
N VAL A 73 22.41 9.58 -2.54
CA VAL A 73 22.30 8.63 -1.45
C VAL A 73 21.97 7.26 -2.03
N GLN A 74 22.85 6.29 -1.85
CA GLN A 74 22.69 4.97 -2.46
C GLN A 74 21.38 4.31 -2.00
N THR A 75 20.46 4.15 -2.94
CA THR A 75 19.09 3.70 -2.70
C THR A 75 18.79 2.48 -3.56
N PHE A 76 18.94 1.30 -2.96
CA PHE A 76 18.70 0.02 -3.64
C PHE A 76 17.20 -0.23 -3.81
N ILE A 77 16.85 -0.82 -4.95
CA ILE A 77 15.47 -1.25 -5.29
C ILE A 77 15.37 -2.76 -5.45
N TRP A 78 16.51 -3.44 -5.63
CA TRP A 78 16.57 -4.89 -5.87
C TRP A 78 17.95 -5.45 -5.53
N VAL A 79 18.02 -6.70 -5.08
CA VAL A 79 19.25 -7.43 -4.71
C VAL A 79 19.10 -8.90 -5.11
N ALA A 80 20.04 -9.43 -5.90
CA ALA A 80 19.99 -10.79 -6.42
C ALA A 80 20.28 -11.85 -5.34
N ASN A 81 21.50 -11.85 -4.82
CA ASN A 81 22.06 -12.89 -3.96
C ASN A 81 21.88 -12.57 -2.46
N ARG A 82 20.71 -12.04 -2.11
CA ARG A 82 20.43 -11.45 -0.80
C ARG A 82 20.72 -12.35 0.41
N CYS A 83 20.50 -13.66 0.29
CA CYS A 83 20.78 -14.64 1.35
C CYS A 83 21.97 -15.57 1.05
N LYS A 84 22.69 -15.32 -0.04
CA LYS A 84 23.91 -16.06 -0.42
C LYS A 84 24.99 -15.06 -0.85
N PRO A 85 25.54 -14.28 0.12
CA PRO A 85 26.55 -13.27 -0.17
C PRO A 85 27.82 -13.86 -0.77
N ILE A 86 28.59 -13.02 -1.45
CA ILE A 86 29.97 -13.31 -1.83
C ILE A 86 30.90 -12.71 -0.76
N ASN A 87 31.89 -13.45 -0.30
CA ASN A 87 32.73 -13.06 0.85
C ASN A 87 34.01 -12.32 0.43
N ASP A 88 34.22 -12.11 -0.86
CA ASP A 88 35.38 -11.46 -1.48
C ASP A 88 34.96 -10.66 -2.73
N SER A 89 35.93 -10.10 -3.46
CA SER A 89 35.71 -9.35 -4.70
C SER A 89 35.82 -10.22 -5.98
N SER A 90 35.53 -11.52 -5.89
CA SER A 90 35.60 -12.45 -7.03
C SER A 90 34.32 -12.48 -7.89
N GLY A 91 33.32 -11.68 -7.53
CA GLY A 91 32.00 -11.66 -8.15
C GLY A 91 32.03 -11.41 -9.66
N SER A 92 31.31 -12.24 -10.41
CA SER A 92 31.13 -12.08 -11.85
C SER A 92 29.71 -12.46 -12.28
N LEU A 93 29.03 -11.56 -12.99
CA LEU A 93 27.72 -11.80 -13.60
C LEU A 93 27.89 -12.12 -15.09
N THR A 94 27.35 -13.24 -15.55
CA THR A 94 27.45 -13.68 -16.96
C THR A 94 26.21 -14.47 -17.37
N ILE A 95 26.06 -14.70 -18.67
CA ILE A 95 25.12 -15.69 -19.21
C ILE A 95 25.88 -17.03 -19.33
N ASN A 96 25.29 -18.13 -18.87
CA ASN A 96 25.88 -19.47 -18.99
C ASN A 96 25.55 -20.13 -20.34
N ASP A 97 26.10 -21.31 -20.61
CA ASP A 97 25.87 -22.04 -21.87
C ASP A 97 24.41 -22.48 -22.09
N LYS A 98 23.57 -22.42 -21.04
CA LYS A 98 22.13 -22.69 -21.12
C LYS A 98 21.30 -21.43 -21.41
N GLY A 99 21.94 -20.27 -21.53
CA GLY A 99 21.27 -18.99 -21.74
C GLY A 99 20.66 -18.38 -20.47
N GLU A 100 21.05 -18.85 -19.28
CA GLU A 100 20.59 -18.32 -18.00
C GLU A 100 21.57 -17.27 -17.48
N LEU A 101 21.05 -16.24 -16.81
CA LEU A 101 21.88 -15.28 -16.10
C LEU A 101 22.36 -15.89 -14.78
N VAL A 102 23.68 -15.95 -14.59
CA VAL A 102 24.33 -16.54 -13.42
C VAL A 102 25.28 -15.55 -12.76
N LEU A 103 25.21 -15.49 -11.43
CA LEU A 103 26.17 -14.80 -10.58
C LEU A 103 27.14 -15.82 -10.00
N LEU A 104 28.41 -15.68 -10.34
CA LEU A 104 29.50 -16.53 -9.91
C LEU A 104 30.31 -15.83 -8.81
N GLY A 105 30.78 -16.60 -7.84
CA GLY A 105 31.77 -16.19 -6.85
C GLY A 105 33.08 -16.95 -7.02
N GLN A 106 33.81 -17.09 -5.92
CA GLN A 106 35.12 -17.73 -5.89
C GLN A 106 35.04 -19.15 -6.46
N ASN A 107 36.07 -19.57 -7.21
CA ASN A 107 36.16 -20.87 -7.86
C ASN A 107 34.94 -21.21 -8.77
N GLN A 108 34.33 -20.20 -9.39
CA GLN A 108 33.13 -20.34 -10.24
C GLN A 108 31.92 -20.95 -9.53
N SER A 109 31.86 -20.82 -8.20
CA SER A 109 30.69 -21.24 -7.43
C SER A 109 29.46 -20.39 -7.81
N VAL A 110 28.33 -21.05 -8.08
CA VAL A 110 27.08 -20.35 -8.43
C VAL A 110 26.44 -19.78 -7.16
N MET A 111 26.40 -18.46 -7.07
CA MET A 111 25.89 -17.72 -5.91
C MET A 111 24.41 -17.35 -6.09
N TRP A 112 23.99 -17.13 -7.34
CA TRP A 112 22.61 -16.91 -7.72
C TRP A 112 22.45 -17.20 -9.22
N SER A 113 21.26 -17.61 -9.65
CA SER A 113 20.95 -17.77 -11.06
C SER A 113 19.46 -17.54 -11.32
N THR A 114 19.13 -17.15 -12.55
CA THR A 114 17.76 -17.19 -13.06
C THR A 114 17.33 -18.63 -13.34
N ASN A 115 16.03 -18.90 -13.27
CA ASN A 115 15.47 -20.18 -13.73
C ASN A 115 14.45 -19.88 -14.84
N SER A 116 14.89 -20.03 -16.09
CA SER A 116 14.08 -19.74 -17.26
C SER A 116 13.40 -21.01 -17.73
N LEU A 117 12.08 -20.97 -17.94
CA LEU A 117 11.31 -22.16 -18.37
C LEU A 117 11.61 -22.57 -19.82
N LYS A 118 12.14 -21.65 -20.63
CA LYS A 118 12.45 -21.87 -22.04
C LYS A 118 13.87 -21.39 -22.34
N PRO A 119 14.65 -22.17 -23.13
CA PRO A 119 15.95 -21.73 -23.59
C PRO A 119 15.80 -20.60 -24.62
N ALA A 120 16.68 -19.60 -24.55
CA ALA A 120 16.81 -18.57 -25.57
C ALA A 120 17.73 -19.05 -26.71
N GLN A 121 17.42 -18.69 -27.95
CA GLN A 121 18.37 -18.87 -29.05
C GLN A 121 19.48 -17.81 -29.01
N GLN A 122 19.11 -16.56 -28.72
CA GLN A 122 20.03 -15.44 -28.63
C GLN A 122 19.73 -14.65 -27.34
N PRO A 123 20.18 -15.16 -26.17
CA PRO A 123 19.88 -14.54 -24.89
C PRO A 123 20.53 -13.16 -24.77
N LEU A 124 19.78 -12.21 -24.23
CA LEU A 124 20.24 -10.87 -23.89
C LEU A 124 19.70 -10.51 -22.52
N VAL A 125 20.61 -10.11 -21.63
CA VAL A 125 20.24 -9.47 -20.37
C VAL A 125 20.28 -7.97 -20.57
N GLN A 126 19.25 -7.26 -20.13
CA GLN A 126 19.13 -5.82 -20.30
C GLN A 126 18.52 -5.16 -19.06
N LEU A 127 19.08 -4.03 -18.63
CA LEU A 127 18.49 -3.18 -17.59
C LEU A 127 17.66 -2.08 -18.24
N LEU A 128 16.35 -2.13 -18.03
CA LEU A 128 15.39 -1.18 -18.58
C LEU A 128 15.32 0.11 -17.75
N ASP A 129 14.81 1.19 -18.33
CA ASP A 129 14.71 2.51 -17.68
C ASP A 129 13.67 2.61 -16.57
N ASN A 130 12.82 1.58 -16.40
CA ASN A 130 11.97 1.42 -15.23
C ASN A 130 12.68 0.68 -14.07
N GLY A 131 13.92 0.23 -14.27
CA GLY A 131 14.70 -0.51 -13.29
C GLY A 131 14.53 -2.03 -13.37
N ASN A 132 13.75 -2.54 -14.33
CA ASN A 132 13.58 -3.98 -14.53
C ASN A 132 14.80 -4.56 -15.26
N LEU A 133 15.50 -5.49 -14.62
CA LEU A 133 16.49 -6.34 -15.25
C LEU A 133 15.78 -7.52 -15.91
N VAL A 134 15.89 -7.64 -17.23
CA VAL A 134 15.19 -8.67 -18.02
C VAL A 134 16.18 -9.57 -18.74
N LEU A 135 15.81 -10.84 -18.90
CA LEU A 135 16.43 -11.79 -19.81
C LEU A 135 15.44 -12.08 -20.93
N ARG A 136 15.82 -11.81 -22.18
CA ARG A 136 14.97 -12.02 -23.36
C ARG A 136 15.76 -12.65 -24.51
N ASP A 137 15.04 -13.19 -25.48
CA ASP A 137 15.64 -13.67 -26.73
C ASP A 137 15.64 -12.52 -27.76
N GLU A 138 16.81 -12.14 -28.29
CA GLU A 138 16.91 -11.08 -29.31
C GLU A 138 16.18 -11.45 -30.61
N LYS A 139 15.93 -12.74 -30.85
CA LYS A 139 15.19 -13.19 -32.04
C LYS A 139 13.67 -13.17 -31.87
N ASP A 140 13.16 -12.99 -30.66
CA ASP A 140 11.72 -12.85 -30.46
C ASP A 140 11.27 -11.48 -30.98
N GLU A 141 10.27 -11.48 -31.88
CA GLU A 141 9.69 -10.25 -32.41
C GLU A 141 9.02 -9.42 -31.31
N ASN A 142 8.49 -10.09 -30.27
CA ASN A 142 7.94 -9.42 -29.11
C ASN A 142 9.04 -9.16 -28.07
N THR A 143 9.57 -7.93 -28.07
CA THR A 143 10.62 -7.51 -27.15
C THR A 143 10.20 -7.48 -25.67
N GLU A 144 8.91 -7.58 -25.38
CA GLU A 144 8.37 -7.65 -24.01
C GLU A 144 8.10 -9.10 -23.55
N ASN A 145 8.36 -10.09 -24.39
CA ASN A 145 8.27 -11.50 -24.02
C ASN A 145 9.53 -11.94 -23.25
N TYR A 146 9.56 -11.62 -21.96
CA TYR A 146 10.70 -11.92 -21.10
C TYR A 146 10.72 -13.39 -20.68
N LEU A 147 11.91 -14.00 -20.74
CA LEU A 147 12.18 -15.34 -20.21
C LEU A 147 12.32 -15.31 -18.67
N TRP A 148 12.82 -14.19 -18.16
CA TRP A 148 12.92 -13.87 -16.74
C TRP A 148 12.95 -12.35 -16.55
N GLU A 149 12.39 -11.85 -15.45
CA GLU A 149 12.44 -10.44 -15.09
C GLU A 149 12.59 -10.23 -13.57
N SER A 150 13.38 -9.23 -13.17
CA SER A 150 13.59 -8.91 -11.74
C SER A 150 12.32 -8.46 -11.02
N PHE A 151 11.37 -7.87 -11.75
CA PHE A 151 10.09 -7.41 -11.21
C PHE A 151 9.20 -8.56 -10.72
N ASP A 152 9.42 -9.78 -11.19
CA ASP A 152 8.77 -10.99 -10.70
C ASP A 152 9.35 -11.47 -9.35
N TYR A 153 10.53 -10.97 -8.96
CA TYR A 153 11.27 -11.36 -7.76
C TYR A 153 11.68 -10.14 -6.93
N PRO A 154 10.72 -9.37 -6.39
CA PRO A 154 11.01 -8.15 -5.63
C PRO A 154 11.76 -8.44 -4.33
N THR A 155 12.49 -7.43 -3.82
CA THR A 155 13.14 -7.48 -2.49
C THR A 155 12.27 -6.84 -1.41
N ASP A 156 12.67 -5.71 -0.86
CA ASP A 156 11.96 -4.93 0.16
C ASP A 156 11.22 -3.73 -0.43
N THR A 157 11.39 -3.48 -1.73
CA THR A 157 10.97 -2.26 -2.42
C THR A 157 10.08 -2.58 -3.62
N THR A 158 9.05 -1.75 -3.84
CA THR A 158 8.31 -1.70 -5.10
C THR A 158 8.39 -0.31 -5.73
N VAL A 159 8.81 -0.26 -7.00
CA VAL A 159 8.93 0.94 -7.84
C VAL A 159 7.80 1.00 -8.86
N PRO A 160 7.59 2.14 -9.57
CA PRO A 160 6.52 2.26 -10.55
C PRO A 160 6.59 1.16 -11.63
N GLY A 161 5.44 0.60 -12.00
CA GLY A 161 5.33 -0.48 -12.99
C GLY A 161 5.56 -1.90 -12.46
N MET A 162 6.01 -2.08 -11.21
CA MET A 162 6.06 -3.40 -10.59
C MET A 162 4.66 -3.88 -10.17
N LYS A 163 4.36 -5.16 -10.43
CA LYS A 163 3.16 -5.83 -9.91
C LYS A 163 3.45 -6.39 -8.50
N LEU A 164 2.63 -6.04 -7.51
CA LEU A 164 2.63 -6.69 -6.19
C LEU A 164 1.40 -7.59 -6.09
N GLY A 165 1.58 -8.90 -5.97
CA GLY A 165 0.48 -9.86 -5.98
C GLY A 165 0.79 -11.15 -6.73
N TRP A 166 -0.22 -11.74 -7.35
CA TRP A 166 -0.20 -13.07 -7.93
C TRP A 166 -0.29 -13.02 -9.46
N ASP A 167 0.54 -13.83 -10.12
CA ASP A 167 0.24 -14.37 -11.45
C ASP A 167 -0.26 -15.81 -11.26
N LEU A 168 -1.56 -16.01 -11.44
CA LEU A 168 -2.22 -17.28 -11.17
C LEU A 168 -1.90 -18.32 -12.25
N ARG A 169 -1.61 -17.88 -13.49
CA ARG A 169 -1.25 -18.76 -14.61
C ARG A 169 0.13 -19.37 -14.43
N ARG A 170 1.08 -18.59 -13.91
CA ARG A 170 2.46 -19.02 -13.63
C ARG A 170 2.66 -19.58 -12.21
N ASN A 171 1.62 -19.55 -11.38
CA ASN A 171 1.71 -19.86 -9.95
C ASN A 171 2.86 -19.08 -9.25
N LEU A 172 2.95 -17.79 -9.55
CA LEU A 172 4.00 -16.90 -9.07
C LEU A 172 3.41 -15.87 -8.10
N THR A 173 4.06 -15.70 -6.95
CA THR A 173 3.69 -14.67 -5.97
C THR A 173 4.80 -13.63 -5.82
N ARG A 174 4.46 -12.37 -6.11
CA ARG A 174 5.31 -11.19 -5.94
C ARG A 174 4.99 -10.54 -4.59
N ARG A 175 5.90 -10.66 -3.64
CA ARG A 175 5.77 -10.12 -2.27
C ARG A 175 7.05 -9.46 -1.81
N LEU A 176 6.94 -8.42 -1.00
CA LEU A 176 8.09 -7.75 -0.42
C LEU A 176 8.53 -8.46 0.86
N ALA A 177 9.83 -8.51 1.09
CA ALA A 177 10.43 -8.92 2.35
C ALA A 177 11.51 -7.90 2.72
N ALA A 178 11.32 -7.24 3.87
CA ALA A 178 12.28 -6.29 4.41
C ALA A 178 13.68 -6.91 4.51
N TRP A 179 14.71 -6.08 4.49
CA TRP A 179 16.04 -6.51 4.89
C TRP A 179 16.04 -6.86 6.38
N LYS A 180 16.84 -7.86 6.78
CA LYS A 180 17.00 -8.23 8.20
C LYS A 180 17.52 -7.07 9.04
N SER A 181 18.46 -6.31 8.49
CA SER A 181 19.02 -5.09 9.08
C SER A 181 19.54 -4.16 7.98
N PHE A 182 20.08 -3.01 8.37
CA PHE A 182 20.72 -2.08 7.42
C PHE A 182 21.93 -2.69 6.69
N ASP A 183 22.63 -3.65 7.32
CA ASP A 183 23.85 -4.28 6.80
C ASP A 183 23.61 -5.69 6.22
N ASP A 184 22.39 -6.23 6.32
CA ASP A 184 22.02 -7.58 5.87
C ASP A 184 20.75 -7.57 5.01
N PRO A 185 20.89 -7.66 3.67
CA PRO A 185 19.76 -7.63 2.74
C PRO A 185 18.98 -8.94 2.66
N CYS A 186 19.40 -10.00 3.35
CA CYS A 186 18.65 -11.25 3.38
C CYS A 186 17.22 -11.03 3.90
N ASN A 187 16.32 -11.96 3.59
CA ASN A 187 14.91 -11.89 3.96
C ASN A 187 14.77 -11.73 5.48
N GLY A 188 14.18 -10.62 5.90
CA GLY A 188 13.63 -10.44 7.23
C GLY A 188 12.26 -11.10 7.38
N ASP A 189 11.74 -11.07 8.60
CA ASP A 189 10.44 -11.61 8.98
C ASP A 189 9.28 -10.64 8.68
N PHE A 190 9.58 -9.38 8.32
CA PHE A 190 8.60 -8.36 8.01
C PHE A 190 8.30 -8.35 6.50
N THR A 191 7.18 -8.96 6.11
CA THR A 191 6.82 -9.17 4.70
C THR A 191 5.51 -8.46 4.35
N TYR A 192 5.34 -8.10 3.09
CA TYR A 192 4.12 -7.46 2.57
C TYR A 192 3.71 -8.07 1.24
N GLY A 193 2.47 -8.56 1.17
CA GLY A 193 1.92 -9.18 -0.02
C GLY A 193 0.41 -9.18 0.01
N ILE A 194 -0.20 -9.64 -1.08
CA ILE A 194 -1.65 -9.88 -1.16
C ILE A 194 -1.88 -11.32 -0.73
N GLU A 195 -2.70 -11.51 0.31
CA GLU A 195 -3.19 -12.84 0.66
C GLU A 195 -4.45 -13.18 -0.11
N LEU A 196 -4.47 -14.40 -0.60
CA LEU A 196 -5.54 -14.96 -1.40
C LEU A 196 -5.59 -16.46 -1.18
N ASN A 197 -6.74 -16.99 -0.75
CA ASN A 197 -6.99 -18.42 -0.75
C ASN A 197 -7.87 -18.77 -1.96
N GLN A 198 -7.25 -19.35 -2.99
CA GLN A 198 -7.95 -19.76 -4.22
C GLN A 198 -9.06 -20.79 -3.95
N GLN A 199 -8.85 -21.72 -3.01
CA GLN A 199 -9.82 -22.77 -2.73
C GLN A 199 -11.10 -22.20 -2.10
N GLN A 200 -10.92 -21.24 -1.18
CA GLN A 200 -12.01 -20.61 -0.45
C GLN A 200 -12.58 -19.37 -1.14
N HIS A 201 -12.02 -18.97 -2.30
CA HIS A 201 -12.41 -17.76 -3.04
C HIS A 201 -12.49 -16.52 -2.14
N THR A 202 -11.58 -16.43 -1.16
CA THR A 202 -11.57 -15.33 -0.19
C THR A 202 -11.30 -14.02 -0.89
N TYR A 203 -11.86 -12.94 -0.37
CA TYR A 203 -11.61 -11.62 -0.92
C TYR A 203 -10.12 -11.25 -0.78
N PRO A 204 -9.37 -10.91 -1.85
CA PRO A 204 -7.94 -10.66 -1.71
C PRO A 204 -7.64 -9.40 -0.88
N GLU A 205 -6.63 -9.49 -0.01
CA GLU A 205 -6.23 -8.39 0.85
C GLU A 205 -4.71 -8.24 0.95
N PRO A 206 -4.16 -7.03 0.73
CA PRO A 206 -2.78 -6.77 1.07
C PRO A 206 -2.59 -6.72 2.59
N MET A 207 -1.61 -7.44 3.12
CA MET A 207 -1.28 -7.41 4.54
C MET A 207 0.23 -7.51 4.77
N ILE A 208 0.63 -6.99 5.93
CA ILE A 208 1.97 -7.12 6.46
C ILE A 208 1.96 -8.27 7.47
N LEU A 209 2.89 -9.21 7.32
CA LEU A 209 3.16 -10.26 8.28
C LEU A 209 4.47 -9.97 9.01
N LYS A 210 4.53 -10.35 10.28
CA LYS A 210 5.76 -10.43 11.08
C LYS A 210 5.96 -11.89 11.47
N GLY A 211 6.85 -12.58 10.76
CA GLY A 211 6.91 -14.04 10.75
C GLY A 211 5.61 -14.61 10.19
N SER A 212 4.95 -15.47 10.96
CA SER A 212 3.63 -16.02 10.62
C SER A 212 2.45 -15.18 11.14
N SER A 213 2.71 -14.13 11.93
CA SER A 213 1.65 -13.34 12.58
C SER A 213 1.20 -12.18 11.69
N LYS A 214 -0.11 -12.00 11.54
CA LYS A 214 -0.70 -10.81 10.91
C LYS A 214 -0.35 -9.57 11.74
N PHE A 215 0.33 -8.60 11.14
CA PHE A 215 0.78 -7.37 11.82
C PHE A 215 -0.09 -6.17 11.45
N TYR A 216 -0.37 -5.99 10.16
CA TYR A 216 -1.22 -4.92 9.63
C TYR A 216 -2.00 -5.44 8.44
N ARG A 217 -3.30 -5.12 8.37
CA ARG A 217 -4.15 -5.46 7.22
C ARG A 217 -4.55 -4.17 6.49
N THR A 218 -4.31 -4.12 5.18
CA THR A 218 -4.69 -2.97 4.35
C THR A 218 -6.18 -2.94 4.06
N GLY A 219 -6.84 -4.10 4.06
CA GLY A 219 -8.25 -4.24 3.69
C GLY A 219 -8.43 -4.66 2.22
N PRO A 220 -9.60 -5.20 1.82
CA PRO A 220 -9.84 -5.52 0.43
C PRO A 220 -10.03 -4.27 -0.42
N TRP A 221 -9.86 -4.41 -1.73
CA TRP A 221 -10.10 -3.35 -2.71
C TRP A 221 -11.59 -3.11 -2.93
N ASN A 222 -12.08 -1.88 -2.80
CA ASN A 222 -13.51 -1.58 -2.89
C ASN A 222 -13.97 -0.97 -4.23
N GLY A 223 -13.15 -1.03 -5.28
CA GLY A 223 -13.40 -0.37 -6.57
C GLY A 223 -12.79 1.03 -6.70
N ILE A 224 -12.36 1.64 -5.59
CA ILE A 224 -11.73 2.98 -5.57
C ILE A 224 -10.39 2.95 -4.82
N SER A 225 -10.37 2.29 -3.67
CA SER A 225 -9.23 2.20 -2.75
C SER A 225 -9.27 0.89 -1.97
N PHE A 226 -8.23 0.61 -1.18
CA PHE A 226 -8.34 -0.43 -0.15
C PHE A 226 -9.15 0.08 1.05
N SER A 227 -9.96 -0.77 1.68
CA SER A 227 -10.88 -0.35 2.75
C SER A 227 -10.18 0.26 3.97
N GLY A 228 -8.97 -0.21 4.30
CA GLY A 228 -8.13 0.34 5.38
C GLY A 228 -7.23 1.49 4.94
N SER A 229 -7.27 1.89 3.67
CA SER A 229 -6.54 3.05 3.13
C SER A 229 -7.51 3.99 2.40
N PRO A 230 -8.50 4.58 3.09
CA PRO A 230 -9.48 5.49 2.46
C PRO A 230 -8.86 6.81 1.95
N ASP A 231 -7.63 7.10 2.35
CA ASP A 231 -6.83 8.24 1.89
C ASP A 231 -6.20 7.98 0.51
N LEU A 232 -6.16 6.72 0.06
CA LEU A 232 -5.75 6.36 -1.30
C LEU A 232 -6.85 6.76 -2.28
N ARG A 233 -6.78 7.99 -2.77
CA ARG A 233 -7.71 8.58 -3.75
C ARG A 233 -6.92 9.06 -4.98
N PRO A 234 -7.60 9.39 -6.10
CA PRO A 234 -6.95 10.10 -7.19
C PRO A 234 -6.17 11.30 -6.65
N ASN A 235 -4.86 11.31 -6.90
CA ASN A 235 -3.92 12.27 -6.34
C ASN A 235 -2.97 12.75 -7.45
N PRO A 236 -2.24 13.87 -7.26
CA PRO A 236 -1.36 14.41 -8.30
C PRO A 236 -0.06 13.61 -8.49
N LEU A 237 0.30 12.72 -7.56
CA LEU A 237 1.59 12.03 -7.56
C LEU A 237 1.58 10.78 -8.46
N PHE A 238 0.56 9.93 -8.35
CA PHE A 238 0.54 8.63 -9.04
C PHE A 238 -0.86 8.17 -9.40
N ASP A 239 -0.95 7.41 -10.50
CA ASP A 239 -2.08 6.56 -10.83
C ASP A 239 -1.84 5.14 -10.30
N TYR A 240 -2.92 4.41 -10.03
CA TYR A 240 -2.84 3.07 -9.48
C TYR A 240 -4.01 2.23 -9.95
N ALA A 241 -3.80 0.92 -9.97
CA ALA A 241 -4.83 -0.05 -10.28
C ALA A 241 -4.71 -1.27 -9.37
N PHE A 242 -5.86 -1.90 -9.14
CA PHE A 242 -5.94 -3.22 -8.55
C PHE A 242 -6.65 -4.14 -9.55
N VAL A 243 -5.92 -5.12 -10.06
CA VAL A 243 -6.44 -6.14 -10.96
C VAL A 243 -6.82 -7.35 -10.13
N TYR A 244 -8.03 -7.87 -10.34
CA TYR A 244 -8.52 -9.09 -9.71
C TYR A 244 -9.42 -9.84 -10.68
N ASN A 245 -8.84 -10.80 -11.40
CA ASN A 245 -9.52 -11.71 -12.33
C ASN A 245 -8.94 -13.12 -12.21
N ASP A 246 -9.27 -14.00 -13.16
CA ASP A 246 -8.88 -15.41 -13.13
C ASP A 246 -7.41 -15.64 -13.51
N ASP A 247 -6.75 -14.66 -14.14
CA ASP A 247 -5.37 -14.75 -14.59
C ASP A 247 -4.38 -14.19 -13.56
N GLU A 248 -4.69 -13.03 -12.96
CA GLU A 248 -3.79 -12.32 -12.07
C GLU A 248 -4.54 -11.51 -10.99
N VAL A 249 -3.88 -11.34 -9.84
CA VAL A 249 -4.38 -10.52 -8.73
C VAL A 249 -3.27 -9.63 -8.21
N TYR A 250 -3.26 -8.34 -8.55
CA TYR A 250 -2.14 -7.47 -8.17
C TYR A 250 -2.51 -6.00 -8.00
N TYR A 251 -1.70 -5.32 -7.21
CA TYR A 251 -1.61 -3.87 -7.16
C TYR A 251 -0.46 -3.39 -8.04
N ILE A 252 -0.67 -2.28 -8.76
CA ILE A 252 0.34 -1.59 -9.54
C ILE A 252 0.14 -0.08 -9.44
N TYR A 253 1.22 0.69 -9.61
CA TYR A 253 1.14 2.14 -9.71
C TYR A 253 2.13 2.69 -10.73
N TYR A 254 1.80 3.86 -11.27
CA TYR A 254 2.63 4.63 -12.20
C TYR A 254 2.66 6.08 -11.76
N LEU A 255 3.80 6.75 -11.94
CA LEU A 255 3.91 8.17 -11.65
C LEU A 255 3.30 8.98 -12.78
N LYS A 256 2.54 10.03 -12.41
CA LYS A 256 1.93 10.94 -13.40
C LYS A 256 2.97 11.78 -14.10
N ASP A 257 3.93 12.27 -13.32
CA ASP A 257 5.11 12.97 -13.81
C ASP A 257 6.32 12.03 -13.68
N LYS A 258 6.93 11.72 -14.83
CA LYS A 258 8.10 10.84 -14.90
C LYS A 258 9.36 11.43 -14.26
N SER A 259 9.41 12.74 -14.02
CA SER A 259 10.53 13.39 -13.32
C SER A 259 10.48 13.17 -11.81
N VAL A 260 9.31 12.82 -11.26
CA VAL A 260 9.17 12.49 -9.85
C VAL A 260 9.72 11.09 -9.60
N ILE A 261 10.36 10.89 -8.45
CA ILE A 261 10.80 9.58 -8.01
C ILE A 261 10.08 9.20 -6.71
N SER A 262 9.40 8.06 -6.73
CA SER A 262 8.73 7.49 -5.57
C SER A 262 8.91 5.98 -5.54
N ARG A 263 8.95 5.43 -4.32
CA ARG A 263 9.00 4.00 -4.07
C ARG A 263 8.20 3.65 -2.83
N ILE A 264 7.76 2.41 -2.71
CA ILE A 264 7.30 1.84 -1.44
C ILE A 264 8.38 0.92 -0.92
N VAL A 265 8.74 1.03 0.37
CA VAL A 265 9.79 0.24 1.01
C VAL A 265 9.34 -0.30 2.36
N MET A 266 9.79 -1.51 2.67
CA MET A 266 9.61 -2.19 3.96
C MET A 266 10.81 -1.95 4.87
N ASN A 267 10.59 -1.58 6.13
CA ASN A 267 11.64 -1.46 7.13
C ASN A 267 11.28 -2.29 8.37
N GLN A 268 12.01 -3.37 8.61
CA GLN A 268 11.77 -4.26 9.73
C GLN A 268 12.17 -3.66 11.08
N THR A 269 13.28 -2.93 11.14
CA THR A 269 13.81 -2.31 12.38
C THR A 269 12.78 -1.41 13.03
N THR A 270 12.08 -0.61 12.21
CA THR A 270 11.00 0.28 12.67
C THR A 270 9.60 -0.34 12.50
N SER A 271 9.50 -1.52 11.88
CA SER A 271 8.25 -2.23 11.57
C SER A 271 7.24 -1.36 10.81
N VAL A 272 7.71 -0.65 9.79
CA VAL A 272 6.87 0.23 8.94
C VAL A 272 7.02 -0.09 7.46
N ARG A 273 5.94 0.13 6.72
CA ARG A 273 5.96 0.25 5.26
C ARG A 273 5.70 1.71 4.90
N GLN A 274 6.61 2.31 4.15
CA GLN A 274 6.52 3.71 3.75
C GLN A 274 6.45 3.86 2.23
N ARG A 275 5.62 4.77 1.73
CA ARG A 275 5.83 5.37 0.40
C ARG A 275 6.74 6.56 0.59
N MET A 276 7.90 6.54 -0.04
CA MET A 276 8.88 7.62 -0.02
C MET A 276 8.81 8.38 -1.34
N VAL A 277 9.03 9.69 -1.29
CA VAL A 277 9.18 10.58 -2.45
C VAL A 277 10.52 11.28 -2.32
N TRP A 278 11.29 11.30 -3.40
CA TRP A 278 12.56 11.99 -3.45
C TRP A 278 12.33 13.48 -3.72
N ILE A 279 12.80 14.34 -2.81
CA ILE A 279 12.68 15.79 -2.94
C ILE A 279 14.00 16.33 -3.46
N GLN A 280 14.05 16.64 -4.76
CA GLN A 280 15.29 17.05 -5.43
C GLN A 280 15.93 18.31 -4.82
N ALA A 281 15.11 19.29 -4.43
CA ALA A 281 15.59 20.55 -3.84
C ALA A 281 16.31 20.35 -2.50
N GLU A 282 15.89 19.36 -1.71
CA GLU A 282 16.44 19.06 -0.39
C GLU A 282 17.41 17.87 -0.41
N ARG A 283 17.46 17.10 -1.52
CA ARG A 283 18.22 15.86 -1.68
C ARG A 283 17.94 14.84 -0.56
N ILE A 284 16.67 14.67 -0.20
CA ILE A 284 16.23 13.71 0.81
C ILE A 284 14.99 12.93 0.37
N TRP A 285 14.86 11.72 0.91
CA TRP A 285 13.63 10.95 0.85
C TRP A 285 12.67 11.42 1.93
N LYS A 286 11.48 11.90 1.55
CA LYS A 286 10.39 12.22 2.50
C LYS A 286 9.31 11.15 2.48
N PRO A 287 8.78 10.75 3.64
CA PRO A 287 7.62 9.88 3.70
C PRO A 287 6.38 10.63 3.19
N TYR A 288 5.76 10.10 2.14
CA TYR A 288 4.45 10.54 1.66
C TYR A 288 3.32 9.88 2.46
N ASN A 289 3.46 8.58 2.73
CA ASN A 289 2.61 7.88 3.68
C ASN A 289 3.35 6.75 4.39
N SER A 290 2.84 6.33 5.54
CA SER A 290 3.38 5.22 6.34
C SER A 290 2.24 4.37 6.89
N VAL A 291 2.47 3.07 7.01
CA VAL A 291 1.60 2.15 7.78
C VAL A 291 2.46 1.27 8.70
N PRO A 292 1.97 0.93 9.91
CA PRO A 292 0.72 1.40 10.52
C PRO A 292 0.76 2.91 10.84
N ARG A 293 -0.41 3.59 10.81
CA ARG A 293 -0.53 5.03 11.12
C ARG A 293 -0.62 5.32 12.61
N ASP A 294 -1.25 4.40 13.34
CA ASP A 294 -1.50 4.45 14.78
C ASP A 294 -1.91 3.05 15.28
N GLN A 295 -2.27 2.95 16.55
CA GLN A 295 -2.63 1.68 17.18
C GLN A 295 -3.85 0.97 16.56
N CYS A 296 -4.79 1.69 15.93
CA CYS A 296 -5.95 1.08 15.27
C CYS A 296 -5.60 0.37 13.96
N ASP A 297 -4.39 0.58 13.44
CA ASP A 297 -3.89 -0.16 12.28
C ASP A 297 -3.23 -1.49 12.68
N ASN A 298 -2.88 -1.69 13.96
CA ASN A 298 -2.38 -2.98 14.44
C ASN A 298 -3.49 -4.04 14.29
N TYR A 299 -3.16 -5.14 13.64
CA TYR A 299 -4.12 -6.20 13.38
C TYR A 299 -4.75 -6.72 14.67
N GLY A 300 -6.08 -6.66 14.76
CA GLY A 300 -6.81 -7.19 15.91
C GLY A 300 -6.61 -6.41 17.21
N PHE A 301 -6.27 -5.11 17.12
CA PHE A 301 -6.12 -4.26 18.30
C PHE A 301 -7.36 -4.25 19.20
N CYS A 302 -8.54 -4.21 18.58
CA CYS A 302 -9.81 -4.48 19.25
C CYS A 302 -10.25 -5.90 18.91
N GLY A 303 -10.76 -6.65 19.90
CA GLY A 303 -11.19 -8.03 19.74
C GLY A 303 -12.43 -8.20 18.83
N PRO A 304 -12.95 -9.43 18.73
CA PRO A 304 -14.04 -9.75 17.82
C PRO A 304 -15.30 -8.89 18.05
N ASN A 305 -16.01 -8.55 16.98
CA ASN A 305 -17.25 -7.77 16.98
C ASN A 305 -17.15 -6.39 17.67
N SER A 306 -15.95 -5.81 17.64
CA SER A 306 -15.68 -4.45 18.11
C SER A 306 -14.97 -3.64 17.04
N GLU A 307 -15.06 -2.32 17.14
CA GLU A 307 -14.41 -1.39 16.22
C GLU A 307 -13.41 -0.49 16.95
N CYS A 308 -12.32 -0.16 16.26
CA CYS A 308 -11.33 0.80 16.72
C CYS A 308 -11.65 2.20 16.20
N VAL A 309 -11.88 3.14 17.11
CA VAL A 309 -12.15 4.55 16.80
C VAL A 309 -11.10 5.42 17.47
N ILE A 310 -10.09 5.85 16.71
CA ILE A 310 -8.90 6.51 17.25
C ILE A 310 -9.20 7.80 18.04
N THR A 311 -10.31 8.47 17.73
CA THR A 311 -10.74 9.71 18.40
C THR A 311 -11.53 9.48 19.69
N ASN A 312 -11.91 8.24 19.99
CA ASN A 312 -12.75 7.92 21.14
C ASN A 312 -11.89 7.47 22.33
N ASN A 313 -12.44 7.61 23.53
CA ASN A 313 -11.85 7.11 24.76
C ASN A 313 -12.93 6.39 25.59
N PRO A 314 -12.89 5.04 25.72
CA PRO A 314 -11.87 4.14 25.19
C PRO A 314 -11.90 4.03 23.66
N VAL A 315 -10.75 3.64 23.10
CA VAL A 315 -10.51 3.56 21.64
C VAL A 315 -11.26 2.40 21.01
N CYS A 316 -11.40 1.28 21.71
CA CYS A 316 -12.20 0.14 21.27
C CYS A 316 -13.64 0.25 21.78
N GLN A 317 -14.60 0.00 20.88
CA GLN A 317 -16.02 0.01 21.19
C GLN A 317 -16.71 -1.21 20.62
N CYS A 318 -17.64 -1.82 21.37
CA CYS A 318 -18.49 -2.85 20.79
C CYS A 318 -19.33 -2.25 19.66
N LEU A 319 -19.48 -3.03 18.58
CA LEU A 319 -20.42 -2.67 17.54
C LEU A 319 -21.82 -2.52 18.12
N LYS A 320 -22.61 -1.60 17.59
CA LYS A 320 -23.99 -1.41 18.05
C LYS A 320 -24.80 -2.72 17.95
N GLY A 321 -25.44 -3.11 19.06
CA GLY A 321 -26.15 -4.39 19.21
C GLY A 321 -25.29 -5.51 19.80
N PHE A 322 -24.10 -5.17 20.29
CA PHE A 322 -23.18 -6.05 20.99
C PHE A 322 -22.75 -5.40 22.32
N LYS A 323 -22.39 -6.25 23.27
CA LYS A 323 -21.83 -5.91 24.58
C LYS A 323 -20.50 -6.62 24.81
N PRO A 324 -19.65 -6.11 25.72
CA PRO A 324 -18.42 -6.80 26.07
C PRO A 324 -18.69 -8.24 26.49
N LYS A 325 -17.83 -9.16 26.04
CA LYS A 325 -17.89 -10.55 26.49
C LYS A 325 -17.59 -10.66 28.00
N ASP A 326 -16.64 -9.86 28.45
CA ASP A 326 -16.25 -9.68 29.85
C ASP A 326 -16.25 -8.17 30.16
N GLU A 327 -17.13 -7.73 31.05
CA GLU A 327 -17.24 -6.31 31.41
C GLU A 327 -16.05 -5.81 32.25
N GLU A 328 -15.45 -6.65 33.07
CA GLU A 328 -14.37 -6.27 33.97
C GLU A 328 -13.09 -6.02 33.17
N ASN A 329 -12.74 -6.97 32.29
CA ASN A 329 -11.63 -6.81 31.34
C ASN A 329 -11.84 -5.59 30.44
N TRP A 330 -13.06 -5.38 29.94
CA TRP A 330 -13.35 -4.24 29.07
C TRP A 330 -13.17 -2.89 29.78
N LYS A 331 -13.58 -2.77 31.04
CA LYS A 331 -13.38 -1.58 31.88
C LYS A 331 -11.89 -1.37 32.22
N ALA A 332 -11.14 -2.46 32.32
CA ALA A 332 -9.69 -2.45 32.51
C ALA A 332 -8.87 -2.25 31.22
N MET A 333 -9.53 -1.93 30.09
CA MET A 333 -8.90 -1.70 28.78
C MET A 333 -8.29 -2.96 28.13
N TYR A 334 -8.67 -4.15 28.59
CA TYR A 334 -8.35 -5.43 27.95
C TYR A 334 -9.47 -5.83 26.99
N TRP A 335 -9.28 -5.55 25.69
CA TRP A 335 -10.31 -5.73 24.67
C TRP A 335 -10.17 -7.00 23.82
N SER A 336 -9.19 -7.87 24.13
CA SER A 336 -8.85 -9.05 23.32
C SER A 336 -10.00 -10.03 23.14
N GLU A 337 -10.84 -10.18 24.18
CA GLU A 337 -12.04 -11.03 24.14
C GLU A 337 -13.19 -10.47 23.31
N GLY A 338 -13.14 -9.19 22.97
CA GLY A 338 -14.14 -8.53 22.13
C GLY A 338 -15.53 -8.49 22.73
N CYS A 339 -16.52 -8.59 21.85
CA CYS A 339 -17.92 -8.38 22.15
C CYS A 339 -18.80 -9.53 21.64
N VAL A 340 -19.90 -9.75 22.33
CA VAL A 340 -20.94 -10.72 21.98
C VAL A 340 -22.25 -10.00 21.72
N ARG A 341 -23.15 -10.63 20.97
CA ARG A 341 -24.45 -10.05 20.63
C ARG A 341 -25.28 -9.82 21.89
N ASP A 342 -25.92 -8.65 21.99
CA ASP A 342 -26.85 -8.34 23.09
C ASP A 342 -28.07 -9.24 23.08
N SER A 343 -28.57 -9.53 21.89
CA SER A 343 -29.70 -10.41 21.62
C SER A 343 -29.39 -11.21 20.36
N PRO A 344 -29.11 -12.52 20.47
CA PRO A 344 -28.80 -13.34 19.30
C PRO A 344 -29.94 -13.30 18.27
N PRO A 345 -29.65 -13.24 16.96
CA PRO A 345 -30.66 -13.46 15.94
C PRO A 345 -31.25 -14.86 16.07
N ASN A 346 -32.50 -15.06 15.68
CA ASN A 346 -33.29 -16.27 15.96
C ASN A 346 -32.87 -17.52 15.15
N ASN A 347 -31.59 -17.72 14.82
CA ASN A 347 -31.07 -18.85 14.03
C ASN A 347 -31.94 -19.16 12.79
N CYS A 348 -32.49 -18.14 12.13
CA CYS A 348 -33.46 -18.25 11.03
C CYS A 348 -34.80 -18.97 11.31
N HIS A 349 -35.13 -19.36 12.54
CA HIS A 349 -36.42 -20.01 12.82
C HIS A 349 -37.61 -19.12 12.47
N GLU A 350 -37.43 -17.79 12.53
CA GLU A 350 -38.35 -16.79 12.00
C GLU A 350 -37.60 -15.85 11.04
N LYS A 351 -37.44 -16.27 9.76
CA LYS A 351 -36.76 -15.48 8.70
C LYS A 351 -37.24 -14.02 8.58
N ALA A 352 -38.41 -13.70 9.10
CA ALA A 352 -39.08 -12.40 8.98
C ALA A 352 -38.67 -11.34 10.03
N LYS A 353 -37.85 -11.67 11.03
CA LYS A 353 -37.54 -10.74 12.14
C LYS A 353 -36.10 -10.22 12.21
N ASP A 354 -35.14 -10.91 11.61
CA ASP A 354 -33.77 -10.39 11.53
C ASP A 354 -33.66 -9.27 10.50
N GLY A 355 -32.66 -8.41 10.67
CA GLY A 355 -32.30 -7.42 9.67
C GLY A 355 -30.92 -6.87 9.92
N PHE A 356 -30.66 -5.65 9.45
CA PHE A 356 -29.30 -5.12 9.41
C PHE A 356 -29.23 -3.69 9.90
N LEU A 357 -28.18 -3.41 10.68
CA LEU A 357 -27.74 -2.06 10.96
C LEU A 357 -26.64 -1.68 9.96
N ARG A 358 -26.73 -0.47 9.43
CA ARG A 358 -25.68 0.13 8.59
C ARG A 358 -24.65 0.78 9.49
N PHE A 359 -23.39 0.38 9.32
CA PHE A 359 -22.22 1.04 9.86
C PHE A 359 -21.49 1.70 8.70
N SER A 360 -21.11 2.97 8.87
CA SER A 360 -20.50 3.77 7.81
C SER A 360 -19.06 4.12 8.17
N GLY A 361 -18.23 4.28 7.13
CA GLY A 361 -16.85 4.73 7.28
C GLY A 361 -15.93 3.69 7.88
N LEU A 362 -16.18 2.41 7.65
CA LEU A 362 -15.37 1.33 8.19
C LEU A 362 -14.25 0.90 7.24
N LYS A 363 -13.10 0.54 7.82
CA LYS A 363 -12.29 -0.57 7.33
C LYS A 363 -13.12 -1.84 7.55
N VAL A 364 -13.62 -2.44 6.47
CA VAL A 364 -14.44 -3.67 6.56
C VAL A 364 -13.62 -4.81 7.20
N PRO A 365 -14.26 -5.80 7.85
CA PRO A 365 -13.58 -6.81 8.65
C PRO A 365 -12.60 -7.67 7.84
N ASP A 366 -11.75 -8.43 8.54
CA ASP A 366 -10.91 -9.47 7.94
C ASP A 366 -11.73 -10.40 7.03
N THR A 367 -11.16 -10.79 5.89
CA THR A 367 -11.88 -11.50 4.84
C THR A 367 -11.63 -13.01 4.78
N GLN A 368 -10.95 -13.58 5.77
CA GLN A 368 -10.65 -15.02 5.85
C GLN A 368 -11.91 -15.89 5.70
N TYR A 369 -13.03 -15.45 6.26
CA TYR A 369 -14.32 -16.15 6.17
C TYR A 369 -15.32 -15.31 5.37
N THR A 370 -15.03 -15.14 4.09
CA THR A 370 -15.90 -14.39 3.16
C THR A 370 -16.29 -15.18 1.93
N TRP A 371 -17.38 -14.76 1.32
CA TRP A 371 -17.76 -15.16 -0.03
C TRP A 371 -17.99 -13.92 -0.88
N VAL A 372 -17.42 -13.90 -2.09
CA VAL A 372 -17.47 -12.76 -3.01
C VAL A 372 -18.20 -13.16 -4.29
N ASN A 373 -19.12 -12.30 -4.74
CA ASN A 373 -19.74 -12.40 -6.06
C ASN A 373 -19.84 -11.01 -6.69
N LYS A 374 -19.11 -10.79 -7.79
CA LYS A 374 -18.96 -9.48 -8.43
C LYS A 374 -20.20 -9.04 -9.25
N SER A 375 -21.13 -9.95 -9.56
CA SER A 375 -22.25 -9.69 -10.46
C SER A 375 -23.55 -9.27 -9.75
N VAL A 376 -23.62 -9.47 -8.44
CA VAL A 376 -24.85 -9.30 -7.65
C VAL A 376 -24.95 -7.86 -7.10
N ASN A 377 -26.12 -7.23 -7.15
CA ASN A 377 -26.31 -5.89 -6.58
C ASN A 377 -26.56 -5.94 -5.05
N LEU A 378 -26.54 -4.77 -4.39
CA LEU A 378 -26.66 -4.70 -2.92
C LEU A 378 -27.99 -5.26 -2.38
N ARG A 379 -29.10 -5.15 -3.12
CA ARG A 379 -30.41 -5.63 -2.70
C ARG A 379 -30.46 -7.16 -2.70
N GLU A 380 -29.96 -7.78 -3.75
CA GLU A 380 -29.80 -9.22 -3.83
C GLU A 380 -28.77 -9.73 -2.81
N CYS A 381 -27.68 -8.98 -2.58
CA CYS A 381 -26.69 -9.32 -1.55
C CYS A 381 -27.33 -9.39 -0.16
N ARG A 382 -28.21 -8.43 0.17
CA ARG A 382 -29.02 -8.46 1.39
C ARG A 382 -29.91 -9.71 1.45
N ALA A 383 -30.59 -10.05 0.36
CA ALA A 383 -31.47 -11.21 0.30
C ALA A 383 -30.69 -12.52 0.50
N ASN A 384 -29.53 -12.64 -0.15
CA ASN A 384 -28.61 -13.77 0.00
C ASN A 384 -28.16 -13.93 1.45
N CYS A 385 -27.74 -12.85 2.11
CA CYS A 385 -27.37 -12.88 3.52
C CYS A 385 -28.54 -13.25 4.44
N LEU A 386 -29.77 -12.78 4.17
CA LEU A 386 -30.95 -13.18 4.95
C LEU A 386 -31.28 -14.67 4.79
N SER A 387 -31.11 -15.20 3.58
CA SER A 387 -31.36 -16.61 3.28
C SER A 387 -30.33 -17.54 3.90
N ASN A 388 -29.10 -17.05 4.16
CA ASN A 388 -28.02 -17.80 4.77
C ASN A 388 -27.91 -17.48 6.27
N CYS A 389 -28.22 -18.46 7.11
CA CYS A 389 -28.29 -18.29 8.56
C CYS A 389 -26.95 -18.03 9.25
N SER A 390 -25.87 -18.45 8.61
CA SER A 390 -24.51 -18.21 9.10
C SER A 390 -23.98 -16.84 8.70
N CYS A 391 -24.65 -16.12 7.78
CA CYS A 391 -24.21 -14.80 7.34
C CYS A 391 -24.35 -13.77 8.46
N THR A 392 -23.25 -13.10 8.79
CA THR A 392 -23.17 -12.11 9.88
C THR A 392 -23.12 -10.67 9.38
N ALA A 393 -22.58 -10.43 8.18
CA ALA A 393 -22.57 -9.11 7.56
C ALA A 393 -22.48 -9.17 6.04
N TYR A 394 -22.83 -8.07 5.36
CA TYR A 394 -22.60 -7.92 3.93
C TYR A 394 -22.26 -6.48 3.52
N THR A 395 -21.66 -6.33 2.33
CA THR A 395 -21.49 -5.05 1.63
C THR A 395 -21.27 -5.27 0.12
N ASN A 396 -21.16 -4.19 -0.65
CA ASN A 396 -20.72 -4.24 -2.04
C ASN A 396 -19.21 -4.52 -2.15
N SER A 397 -18.78 -5.24 -3.19
CA SER A 397 -17.34 -5.35 -3.50
C SER A 397 -16.84 -4.14 -4.29
N ASP A 398 -17.67 -3.53 -5.14
CA ASP A 398 -17.36 -2.28 -5.87
C ASP A 398 -18.36 -1.19 -5.46
N ILE A 399 -17.90 -0.25 -4.63
CA ILE A 399 -18.72 0.87 -4.14
C ILE A 399 -18.88 1.99 -5.17
N LYS A 400 -18.00 2.07 -6.19
CA LYS A 400 -18.08 3.08 -7.25
C LYS A 400 -19.27 2.82 -8.14
N GLN A 401 -19.47 1.54 -8.49
CA GLN A 401 -20.57 1.10 -9.33
C GLN A 401 -21.79 0.66 -8.51
N GLY A 402 -21.62 0.41 -7.20
CA GLY A 402 -22.68 -0.12 -6.35
C GLY A 402 -23.02 -1.58 -6.66
N ILE A 403 -22.07 -2.32 -7.22
CA ILE A 403 -22.21 -3.72 -7.66
C ILE A 403 -21.31 -4.65 -6.86
N GLY A 404 -21.57 -5.94 -7.05
CA GLY A 404 -20.94 -7.02 -6.34
C GLY A 404 -21.41 -7.13 -4.89
N CYS A 405 -21.12 -8.28 -4.31
CA CYS A 405 -21.60 -8.72 -3.02
C CYS A 405 -20.46 -9.42 -2.28
N VAL A 406 -20.25 -9.04 -1.03
CA VAL A 406 -19.38 -9.75 -0.11
C VAL A 406 -20.19 -10.11 1.12
N LEU A 407 -20.16 -11.38 1.51
CA LEU A 407 -20.78 -11.92 2.71
C LEU A 407 -19.70 -12.33 3.70
N TRP A 408 -19.89 -12.03 4.98
CA TRP A 408 -19.04 -12.50 6.08
C TRP A 408 -19.74 -13.57 6.90
N PHE A 409 -18.95 -14.49 7.45
CA PHE A 409 -19.41 -15.57 8.31
C PHE A 409 -18.62 -15.57 9.62
N GLY A 410 -19.31 -15.85 10.73
CA GLY A 410 -18.70 -15.83 12.07
C GLY A 410 -18.43 -14.42 12.60
N ASP A 411 -17.49 -14.33 13.53
CA ASP A 411 -17.14 -13.08 14.18
C ASP A 411 -16.44 -12.10 13.22
N LEU A 412 -16.74 -10.81 13.40
CA LEU A 412 -16.16 -9.75 12.59
C LEU A 412 -14.90 -9.21 13.28
N PHE A 413 -13.75 -9.32 12.61
CA PHE A 413 -12.46 -8.99 13.21
C PHE A 413 -11.75 -7.82 12.53
N ASP A 414 -10.88 -7.12 13.27
CA ASP A 414 -9.98 -6.08 12.75
C ASP A 414 -10.73 -4.91 12.06
N ILE A 415 -11.79 -4.41 12.70
CA ILE A 415 -12.57 -3.27 12.21
C ILE A 415 -12.01 -1.96 12.76
N ARG A 416 -11.97 -0.95 11.89
CA ARG A 416 -11.61 0.42 12.24
C ARG A 416 -12.62 1.39 11.67
N GLN A 417 -13.01 2.41 12.43
CA GLN A 417 -13.80 3.53 11.93
C GLN A 417 -12.91 4.70 11.52
N PHE A 418 -13.21 5.28 10.36
CA PHE A 418 -12.60 6.51 9.88
C PHE A 418 -13.54 7.69 10.03
N SER A 419 -13.00 8.87 10.34
CA SER A 419 -13.76 10.12 10.38
C SER A 419 -14.22 10.59 9.00
N SER A 420 -13.52 10.17 7.94
CA SER A 420 -13.84 10.47 6.55
C SER A 420 -13.44 9.31 5.63
N GLY A 421 -14.24 9.06 4.60
CA GLY A 421 -14.06 7.91 3.71
C GLY A 421 -14.53 6.60 4.35
N GLY A 422 -13.82 5.51 4.08
CA GLY A 422 -14.20 4.16 4.50
C GLY A 422 -15.37 3.59 3.69
N GLN A 423 -15.92 2.48 4.15
CA GLN A 423 -16.98 1.76 3.46
C GLN A 423 -18.12 1.40 4.40
N ASP A 424 -19.34 1.33 3.84
CA ASP A 424 -20.49 0.84 4.57
C ASP A 424 -20.42 -0.68 4.78
N LEU A 425 -20.80 -1.14 5.97
CA LEU A 425 -21.02 -2.55 6.29
C LEU A 425 -22.41 -2.73 6.91
N PHE A 426 -23.15 -3.73 6.45
CA PHE A 426 -24.47 -4.06 6.97
C PHE A 426 -24.35 -5.29 7.85
N ILE A 427 -24.44 -5.11 9.17
CA ILE A 427 -24.25 -6.18 10.15
C ILE A 427 -25.61 -6.70 10.59
N ARG A 428 -25.78 -8.02 10.52
CA ARG A 428 -27.02 -8.70 10.89
C ARG A 428 -27.27 -8.54 12.38
N VAL A 429 -28.48 -8.20 12.77
CA VAL A 429 -28.93 -8.07 14.17
C VAL A 429 -30.37 -8.58 14.30
N SER A 430 -30.81 -8.78 15.54
CA SER A 430 -32.20 -9.14 15.85
C SER A 430 -33.18 -7.99 15.58
N ALA A 431 -34.47 -8.31 15.47
CA ALA A 431 -35.55 -7.34 15.28
C ALA A 431 -35.58 -6.26 16.36
N SER A 432 -35.37 -6.65 17.62
CA SER A 432 -35.40 -5.75 18.76
C SER A 432 -34.33 -4.66 18.65
N GLU A 433 -33.14 -4.99 18.15
CA GLU A 433 -32.08 -4.01 17.91
C GLU A 433 -32.42 -3.03 16.78
N ILE A 434 -33.15 -3.49 15.76
CA ILE A 434 -33.64 -2.63 14.67
C ILE A 434 -34.68 -1.65 15.21
N GLU A 435 -35.61 -2.12 16.04
CA GLU A 435 -36.62 -1.29 16.68
C GLU A 435 -35.99 -0.26 17.61
N LYS A 436 -35.07 -0.67 18.49
CA LYS A 436 -34.27 0.25 19.33
C LYS A 436 -33.57 1.31 18.48
N ALA A 437 -32.95 0.92 17.36
CA ALA A 437 -32.30 1.85 16.45
C ALA A 437 -33.29 2.80 15.73
N ARG A 438 -34.52 2.34 15.44
CA ARG A 438 -35.58 3.15 14.82
C ARG A 438 -36.13 4.17 15.81
N VAL A 439 -36.42 3.75 17.05
CA VAL A 439 -36.89 4.63 18.13
C VAL A 439 -35.83 5.68 18.45
N GLY A 440 -34.58 5.27 18.64
CA GLY A 440 -33.47 6.20 18.88
C GLY A 440 -33.31 7.26 17.77
N ARG A 441 -33.51 6.89 16.50
CA ARG A 441 -33.51 7.86 15.39
C ARG A 441 -34.68 8.84 15.44
N LYS A 442 -35.89 8.39 15.80
CA LYS A 442 -37.05 9.27 15.97
C LYS A 442 -36.81 10.30 17.07
N VAL A 443 -36.29 9.85 18.22
CA VAL A 443 -35.96 10.73 19.35
C VAL A 443 -34.90 11.76 18.96
N LYS A 444 -33.78 11.33 18.33
CA LYS A 444 -32.74 12.26 17.86
C LYS A 444 -33.28 13.31 16.89
N LYS A 445 -34.17 12.92 15.96
CA LYS A 445 -34.84 13.86 15.04
C LYS A 445 -35.73 14.84 15.80
N ALA A 446 -36.52 14.38 16.76
CA ALA A 446 -37.37 15.25 17.57
C ALA A 446 -36.55 16.26 18.38
N VAL A 447 -35.45 15.82 19.00
CA VAL A 447 -34.53 16.70 19.76
C VAL A 447 -33.87 17.73 18.84
N LEU A 448 -33.41 17.34 17.65
CA LEU A 448 -32.83 18.27 16.68
C LEU A 448 -33.84 19.32 16.22
N VAL A 449 -35.07 18.92 15.90
CA VAL A 449 -36.15 19.84 15.53
C VAL A 449 -36.45 20.81 16.67
N LEU A 450 -36.54 20.32 17.90
CA LEU A 450 -36.75 21.17 19.08
C LEU A 450 -35.60 22.18 19.28
N ALA A 451 -34.34 21.75 19.14
CA ALA A 451 -33.18 22.63 19.26
C ALA A 451 -33.18 23.73 18.21
N ILE A 452 -33.55 23.42 16.95
CA ILE A 452 -33.69 24.41 15.88
C ILE A 452 -34.80 25.42 16.20
N ILE A 453 -35.95 24.95 16.69
CA ILE A 453 -37.06 25.83 17.09
C ILE A 453 -36.64 26.77 18.22
N VAL A 454 -35.99 26.25 19.26
CA VAL A 454 -35.50 27.06 20.39
C VAL A 454 -34.48 28.10 19.93
N ALA A 455 -33.55 27.73 19.04
CA ALA A 455 -32.57 28.66 18.49
C ALA A 455 -33.22 29.77 17.65
N LEU A 456 -34.23 29.44 16.82
CA LEU A 456 -34.97 30.42 16.03
C LEU A 456 -35.78 31.38 16.90
N VAL A 457 -36.52 30.87 17.89
CA VAL A 457 -37.30 31.70 18.82
C VAL A 457 -36.38 32.58 19.66
N GLY A 458 -35.28 32.02 20.18
CA GLY A 458 -34.26 32.79 20.91
C GLY A 458 -33.64 33.89 20.05
N GLY A 459 -33.33 33.59 18.78
CA GLY A 459 -32.83 34.57 17.82
C GLY A 459 -33.82 35.71 17.57
N LEU A 460 -35.11 35.41 17.38
CA LEU A 460 -36.16 36.42 17.19
C LEU A 460 -36.33 37.31 18.43
N ILE A 461 -36.27 36.75 19.63
CA ILE A 461 -36.34 37.51 20.89
C ILE A 461 -35.13 38.45 21.01
N LEU A 462 -33.92 37.97 20.70
CA LEU A 462 -32.70 38.79 20.74
C LEU A 462 -32.74 39.92 19.71
N VAL A 463 -33.24 39.66 18.50
CA VAL A 463 -33.45 40.70 17.47
C VAL A 463 -34.48 41.72 17.95
N GLY A 464 -35.61 41.27 18.52
CA GLY A 464 -36.63 42.15 19.10
C GLY A 464 -36.06 43.02 20.23
N PHE A 465 -35.24 42.45 21.11
CA PHE A 465 -34.58 43.18 22.19
C PHE A 465 -33.56 44.19 21.65
N TYR A 466 -32.81 43.83 20.61
CA TYR A 466 -31.86 44.72 19.94
C TYR A 466 -32.56 45.91 19.28
N ILE A 467 -33.66 45.67 18.55
CA ILE A 467 -34.47 46.72 17.93
C ILE A 467 -35.04 47.65 19.02
N ARG A 468 -35.61 47.09 20.09
CA ARG A 468 -36.13 47.88 21.22
C ARG A 468 -35.05 48.73 21.89
N ARG A 469 -33.86 48.17 22.12
CA ARG A 469 -32.73 48.90 22.70
C ARG A 469 -32.23 50.02 21.78
N ARG A 470 -32.20 49.79 20.46
CA ARG A 470 -31.87 50.82 19.45
C ARG A 470 -32.90 51.93 19.42
N HIS A 471 -34.20 51.60 19.50
CA HIS A 471 -35.26 52.61 19.58
C HIS A 471 -35.12 53.49 20.82
N ASN A 472 -34.90 52.89 22.00
CA ASN A 472 -34.71 53.64 23.24
C ASN A 472 -33.43 54.52 23.23
N LEU A 473 -32.38 54.11 22.51
CA LEU A 473 -31.17 54.93 22.31
C LEU A 473 -31.39 56.09 21.34
N PHE A 474 -32.27 55.93 20.35
CA PHE A 474 -32.66 57.02 19.45
C PHE A 474 -33.58 58.04 20.13
N GLU A 475 -34.53 57.60 20.97
CA GLU A 475 -35.37 58.51 21.76
C GLU A 475 -34.59 59.25 22.85
N GLY A 476 -33.56 58.63 23.45
CA GLY A 476 -32.67 59.28 24.41
C GLY A 476 -31.80 60.41 23.82
N ASN A 477 -31.52 60.37 22.52
CA ASN A 477 -30.75 61.42 21.83
C ASN A 477 -31.61 62.59 21.32
N LEU A 478 -32.96 62.48 21.37
CA LEU A 478 -33.86 63.59 21.02
C LEU A 478 -34.13 64.55 22.20
N PHE A 479 -33.61 64.24 23.40
CA PHE A 479 -33.74 65.07 24.60
C PHE A 479 -32.44 65.81 25.00
N ILE A 480 -31.41 65.81 24.14
CA ILE A 480 -30.14 66.54 24.37
C ILE A 480 -29.83 67.50 23.21
N GLN A 481 -30.82 68.25 22.72
CA GLN A 481 -30.56 69.36 21.80
C GLN A 481 -31.33 70.62 22.21
#